data_AF-A0A6J4X9Z7-F1
#
_entry.id   AF-A0A6J4X9Z7-F1
#
_cell.length_a   1.000
_cell.length_b   1.000
_cell.length_c   1.000
_cell.angle_alpha   90.00
_cell.angle_beta   90.00
_cell.angle_gamma   90.00
#
_symmetry.space_group_name_H-M   'P 1'
#
loop_
_entity.id
_entity.type
_entity.pdbx_description
1 polymer ?
#
loop_
_entity_poly.entity_id
_entity_poly.type
_entity_poly.pdbx_seq_one_letter_code
_entity_poly.pdbx_strand_id
1 'polypeptide(L)'
;MALSEDNPATRTEDQRLSQFIDNLTLDDQRTLSRLLNSWEKRDQRKHPREKCSIITDYIVDNHNYKGIMRDISPYGAYIASRHLFPVNQVIFQSFFFPNFEIPIRSNSKIVWIGSDGFGVTFDRLQSDE
;
A
#
# COMPACT_ATOMS: atom_id res chain seq x y z
N MET A 1 9.39 -32.25 -11.59
CA MET A 1 10.08 -31.82 -12.83
C MET A 1 9.41 -30.52 -13.24
N ALA A 2 10.09 -29.40 -13.05
CA ALA A 2 9.59 -28.07 -13.37
C ALA A 2 9.87 -27.77 -14.84
N LEU A 3 8.92 -27.17 -15.54
CA LEU A 3 9.20 -26.17 -16.57
C LEU A 3 8.14 -25.07 -16.46
N SER A 4 8.66 -23.90 -16.15
CA SER A 4 8.05 -22.59 -16.14
C SER A 4 7.61 -22.18 -17.54
N GLU A 5 6.35 -21.75 -17.69
CA GLU A 5 5.92 -20.97 -18.84
C GLU A 5 6.26 -19.50 -18.57
N ASP A 6 7.41 -19.08 -19.13
CA ASP A 6 7.81 -17.69 -19.22
C ASP A 6 6.93 -16.99 -20.28
N ASN A 7 6.14 -16.02 -19.84
CA ASN A 7 5.23 -15.25 -20.69
C ASN A 7 6.03 -14.25 -21.56
N PRO A 8 5.95 -14.29 -22.90
CA PRO A 8 6.85 -13.55 -23.80
C PRO A 8 6.54 -12.04 -23.97
N ALA A 9 5.66 -11.45 -23.17
CA ALA A 9 5.20 -10.07 -23.36
C ALA A 9 6.10 -8.97 -22.74
N THR A 10 7.17 -9.30 -22.02
CA THR A 10 8.01 -8.32 -21.28
C THR A 10 9.35 -7.97 -21.94
N ARG A 11 9.71 -8.58 -23.08
CA ARG A 11 11.11 -8.57 -23.55
C ARG A 11 11.53 -7.41 -24.47
N THR A 12 10.63 -6.50 -24.83
CA THR A 12 10.87 -5.53 -25.92
C THR A 12 11.11 -4.09 -25.44
N GLU A 13 10.75 -3.75 -24.19
CA GLU A 13 11.00 -2.40 -23.65
C GLU A 13 12.44 -2.19 -23.12
N ASP A 14 13.18 -3.28 -22.86
CA ASP A 14 14.47 -3.23 -22.15
C ASP A 14 15.70 -2.88 -23.00
N GLN A 15 15.66 -3.07 -24.32
CA GLN A 15 16.85 -2.85 -25.15
C GLN A 15 17.21 -1.36 -25.30
N ARG A 16 16.20 -0.49 -25.44
CA ARG A 16 16.42 0.96 -25.55
C ARG A 16 16.89 1.56 -24.22
N LEU A 17 16.33 1.07 -23.11
CA LEU A 17 16.75 1.43 -21.76
C LEU A 17 18.18 1.01 -21.49
N SER A 18 18.54 -0.23 -21.83
CA SER A 18 19.91 -0.74 -21.67
C SER A 18 20.91 0.09 -22.47
N GLN A 19 20.62 0.35 -23.74
CA GLN A 19 21.47 1.21 -24.60
C GLN A 19 21.57 2.64 -24.06
N PHE A 20 20.49 3.19 -23.51
CA PHE A 20 20.51 4.52 -22.92
C PHE A 20 21.42 4.57 -21.69
N ILE A 21 21.33 3.55 -20.81
CA ILE A 21 22.18 3.43 -19.62
C ILE A 21 23.65 3.25 -20.01
N ASP A 22 23.94 2.43 -21.01
CA ASP A 22 25.30 2.18 -21.50
C ASP A 22 25.95 3.44 -22.12
N ASN A 23 25.13 4.36 -22.65
CA ASN A 23 25.58 5.63 -23.21
C ASN A 23 25.75 6.74 -22.16
N LEU A 24 25.35 6.50 -20.90
CA LEU A 24 25.59 7.46 -19.81
C LEU A 24 27.06 7.51 -19.43
N THR A 25 27.51 8.67 -18.95
CA THR A 25 28.83 8.76 -18.33
C THR A 25 28.87 7.94 -17.04
N LEU A 26 30.07 7.55 -16.61
CA LEU A 26 30.23 6.79 -15.37
C LEU A 26 29.66 7.52 -14.14
N ASP A 27 29.74 8.84 -14.12
CA ASP A 27 29.20 9.66 -13.02
C ASP A 27 27.67 9.76 -13.07
N ASP A 28 27.07 9.81 -14.26
CA ASP A 28 25.62 9.75 -14.43
C ASP A 28 25.07 8.37 -14.04
N GLN A 29 25.76 7.29 -14.43
CA GLN A 29 25.40 5.92 -14.02
C GLN A 29 25.44 5.76 -12.49
N ARG A 30 26.47 6.31 -11.83
CA ARG A 30 26.57 6.31 -10.36
C ARG A 30 25.44 7.12 -9.71
N THR A 31 25.09 8.26 -10.30
CA THR A 31 24.01 9.11 -9.79
C THR A 31 22.65 8.43 -9.93
N LEU A 32 22.37 7.87 -11.11
CA LEU A 32 21.17 7.08 -11.38
C LEU A 32 21.09 5.86 -10.44
N SER A 33 22.18 5.13 -10.24
CA SER A 33 22.24 4.00 -9.32
C SER A 33 21.90 4.41 -7.89
N ARG A 34 22.43 5.53 -7.39
CA ARG A 34 22.07 6.05 -6.04
C ARG A 34 20.60 6.42 -5.95
N LEU A 35 20.03 7.02 -7.00
CA LEU A 35 18.63 7.40 -7.07
C LEU A 35 17.72 6.18 -7.04
N LEU A 36 17.98 5.17 -7.90
CA LEU A 36 17.21 3.93 -7.96
C LEU A 36 17.30 3.15 -6.64
N ASN A 37 18.49 3.02 -6.06
CA ASN A 37 18.68 2.43 -4.73
C ASN A 37 17.92 3.19 -3.64
N SER A 38 17.75 4.51 -3.77
CA SER A 38 16.96 5.29 -2.82
C SER A 38 15.46 5.05 -2.98
N TRP A 39 14.99 4.72 -4.18
CA TRP A 39 13.60 4.38 -4.47
C TRP A 39 13.23 2.99 -3.98
N GLU A 40 14.11 2.01 -4.20
CA GLU A 40 13.95 0.65 -3.68
C GLU A 40 13.91 0.64 -2.14
N LYS A 41 14.71 1.50 -1.49
CA LYS A 41 14.67 1.69 -0.03
C LYS A 41 13.39 2.39 0.48
N ARG A 42 12.62 3.07 -0.37
CA ARG A 42 11.41 3.81 0.04
C ARG A 42 10.18 2.93 0.16
N ASP A 43 10.06 1.87 -0.64
CA ASP A 43 8.92 0.95 -0.58
C ASP A 43 9.36 -0.46 -0.19
N GLN A 44 9.61 -0.66 1.10
CA GLN A 44 9.98 -1.96 1.68
C GLN A 44 8.75 -2.85 1.95
N ARG A 45 7.60 -2.54 1.35
CA ARG A 45 6.36 -3.27 1.61
C ARG A 45 6.39 -4.58 0.86
N LYS A 46 6.03 -5.66 1.55
CA LYS A 46 5.94 -7.01 0.98
C LYS A 46 4.80 -7.17 -0.04
N HIS A 47 3.76 -6.32 0.05
CA HIS A 47 2.56 -6.42 -0.77
C HIS A 47 2.28 -5.08 -1.45
N PRO A 48 1.96 -5.09 -2.76
CA PRO A 48 1.57 -3.87 -3.46
C PRO A 48 0.28 -3.31 -2.86
N ARG A 49 0.10 -2.00 -3.00
CA ARG A 49 -1.11 -1.31 -2.55
C ARG A 49 -1.81 -0.67 -3.74
N GLU A 50 -3.12 -0.84 -3.79
CA GLU A 50 -3.98 -0.15 -4.74
C GLU A 50 -4.38 1.21 -4.18
N LYS A 51 -4.28 2.25 -5.00
CA LYS A 51 -4.75 3.58 -4.64
C LYS A 51 -6.28 3.60 -4.67
N CYS A 52 -6.89 4.22 -3.67
CA CYS A 52 -8.33 4.30 -3.54
C CYS A 52 -8.78 5.61 -2.89
N SER A 53 -10.09 5.86 -2.88
CA SER A 53 -10.70 6.96 -2.15
C SER A 53 -12.01 6.48 -1.52
N ILE A 54 -11.87 5.59 -0.54
CA ILE A 54 -12.99 4.92 0.12
C ILE A 54 -13.26 5.62 1.46
N ILE A 55 -14.52 5.94 1.73
CA ILE A 55 -14.94 6.44 3.04
C ILE A 55 -14.93 5.25 4.02
N THR A 56 -14.21 5.41 5.12
CA THR A 56 -14.12 4.42 6.19
C THR A 56 -14.67 5.01 7.46
N ASP A 57 -15.66 4.33 8.04
CA ASP A 57 -16.09 4.57 9.41
C ASP A 57 -15.25 3.69 10.35
N TYR A 58 -14.83 4.23 11.48
CA TYR A 58 -14.06 3.45 12.46
C TYR A 58 -14.32 3.87 13.90
N ILE A 59 -14.17 2.92 14.81
CA ILE A 59 -14.40 3.09 16.24
C ILE A 59 -13.08 2.96 16.99
N VAL A 60 -12.79 3.94 17.85
CA VAL A 60 -11.66 3.93 18.79
C VAL A 60 -12.19 4.31 20.17
N ASP A 61 -11.88 3.51 21.18
CA ASP A 61 -12.31 3.74 22.57
C ASP A 61 -13.80 4.12 22.69
N ASN A 62 -14.65 3.36 21.98
CA ASN A 62 -16.11 3.54 21.95
C ASN A 62 -16.63 4.84 21.28
N HIS A 63 -15.77 5.57 20.58
CA HIS A 63 -16.12 6.77 19.81
C HIS A 63 -16.06 6.49 18.31
N ASN A 64 -17.04 7.02 17.56
CA ASN A 64 -17.13 6.87 16.12
C ASN A 64 -16.40 8.00 15.39
N TYR A 65 -15.65 7.65 14.36
CA TYR A 65 -14.90 8.58 13.53
C TYR A 65 -15.08 8.23 12.05
N LYS A 66 -14.72 9.19 11.19
CA LYS A 66 -14.66 9.00 9.74
C LYS A 66 -13.28 9.34 9.20
N GLY A 67 -12.86 8.61 8.19
CA GLY A 67 -11.63 8.85 7.45
C GLY A 67 -11.78 8.53 5.98
N ILE A 68 -10.72 8.82 5.21
CA ILE A 68 -10.65 8.47 3.79
C ILE A 68 -9.47 7.53 3.61
N MET A 69 -9.75 6.29 3.25
CA MET A 69 -8.74 5.35 2.83
C MET A 69 -8.14 5.79 1.49
N ARG A 70 -6.82 5.99 1.45
CA ARG A 70 -6.10 6.46 0.23
C ARG A 70 -5.38 5.35 -0.51
N ASP A 71 -5.05 4.28 0.20
CA ASP A 71 -4.60 3.04 -0.38
C ASP A 71 -4.94 1.85 0.50
N ILE A 72 -5.04 0.69 -0.14
CA ILE A 72 -5.36 -0.58 0.48
C ILE A 72 -4.52 -1.70 -0.12
N SER A 73 -4.24 -2.70 0.69
CA SER A 73 -3.71 -4.01 0.32
C SER A 73 -4.50 -5.08 1.06
N PRO A 74 -4.34 -6.37 0.73
CA PRO A 74 -5.00 -7.45 1.46
C PRO A 74 -4.72 -7.46 2.98
N TYR A 75 -3.63 -6.81 3.42
CA TYR A 75 -3.16 -6.85 4.81
C TYR A 75 -3.32 -5.53 5.56
N GLY A 76 -3.74 -4.45 4.90
CA GLY A 76 -3.81 -3.16 5.56
C GLY A 76 -4.03 -2.00 4.63
N ALA A 77 -4.19 -0.83 5.20
CA ALA A 77 -4.55 0.39 4.50
C ALA A 77 -3.86 1.63 5.09
N TYR A 78 -3.91 2.74 4.35
CA TYR A 78 -3.63 4.06 4.89
C TYR A 78 -4.93 4.87 4.94
N ILE A 79 -5.26 5.37 6.14
CA ILE A 79 -6.47 6.16 6.41
C ILE A 79 -6.06 7.59 6.68
N ALA A 80 -6.46 8.49 5.79
CA ALA A 80 -6.35 9.92 6.00
C ALA A 80 -7.40 10.37 7.02
N SER A 81 -6.97 11.04 8.09
CA SER A 81 -7.84 11.57 9.14
C SER A 81 -7.18 12.73 9.86
N ARG A 82 -8.00 13.63 10.41
CA ARG A 82 -7.54 14.73 11.28
C ARG A 82 -7.29 14.28 12.72
N HIS A 83 -7.76 13.09 13.08
CA HIS A 83 -7.57 12.50 14.41
C HIS A 83 -6.34 11.60 14.38
N LEU A 84 -5.42 11.83 15.33
CA LEU A 84 -4.22 11.03 15.51
C LEU A 84 -4.39 10.17 16.75
N PHE A 85 -4.18 8.87 16.58
CA PHE A 85 -4.24 7.87 17.65
C PHE A 85 -2.86 7.22 17.82
N PRO A 86 -2.51 6.74 19.02
CA PRO A 86 -1.20 6.14 19.25
C PRO A 86 -1.00 4.87 18.43
N VAL A 87 0.27 4.58 18.11
CA VAL A 87 0.66 3.29 17.52
C VAL A 87 0.29 2.17 18.48
N ASN A 88 -0.10 1.02 17.92
CA ASN A 88 -0.65 -0.16 18.59
C ASN A 88 -2.10 -0.04 19.07
N GLN A 89 -2.75 1.11 18.92
CA GLN A 89 -4.19 1.21 19.17
C GLN A 89 -4.97 0.32 18.20
N VAL A 90 -5.96 -0.38 18.72
CA VAL A 90 -6.90 -1.17 17.92
C VAL A 90 -8.08 -0.30 17.54
N ILE A 91 -8.49 -0.40 16.29
CA ILE A 91 -9.68 0.23 15.73
C ILE A 91 -10.59 -0.84 15.15
N PHE A 92 -11.89 -0.62 15.25
CA PHE A 92 -12.89 -1.40 14.53
C PHE A 92 -13.34 -0.59 13.32
N GLN A 93 -13.03 -1.03 12.11
CA GLN A 93 -13.35 -0.28 10.90
C GLN A 93 -14.37 -0.99 10.01
N SER A 94 -15.15 -0.20 9.28
CA SER A 94 -16.14 -0.64 8.30
C SER A 94 -16.05 0.22 7.05
N PHE A 95 -16.04 -0.40 5.88
CA PHE A 95 -16.03 0.32 4.61
C PHE A 95 -16.70 -0.48 3.50
N PHE A 96 -17.23 0.22 2.50
CA PHE A 96 -17.77 -0.38 1.30
C PHE A 96 -16.71 -0.40 0.20
N PHE A 97 -16.45 -1.58 -0.35
CA PHE A 97 -15.61 -1.70 -1.52
C PHE A 97 -16.48 -1.77 -2.77
N PRO A 98 -16.15 -1.05 -3.86
CA PRO A 98 -16.89 -1.16 -5.11
C PRO A 98 -16.98 -2.63 -5.52
N ASN A 99 -18.17 -3.10 -5.90
CA ASN A 99 -18.51 -4.49 -6.23
C ASN A 99 -18.84 -5.43 -5.05
N PHE A 100 -18.86 -4.94 -3.81
CA PHE A 100 -19.36 -5.69 -2.66
C PHE A 100 -20.72 -5.14 -2.21
N GLU A 101 -21.70 -6.04 -2.05
CA GLU A 101 -23.04 -5.67 -1.56
C GLU A 101 -23.06 -5.39 -0.06
N ILE A 102 -22.08 -5.93 0.68
CA ILE A 102 -21.99 -5.89 2.14
C ILE A 102 -20.73 -5.12 2.55
N PRO A 103 -20.78 -4.29 3.61
CA PRO A 103 -19.58 -3.61 4.11
C PRO A 103 -18.56 -4.63 4.62
N ILE A 104 -17.28 -4.38 4.32
CA ILE A 104 -16.17 -5.13 4.88
C ILE A 104 -15.89 -4.58 6.27
N ARG A 105 -15.84 -5.47 7.27
CA ARG A 105 -15.51 -5.13 8.66
C ARG A 105 -14.17 -5.73 9.06
N SER A 106 -13.39 -4.98 9.83
CA SER A 106 -12.09 -5.45 10.30
C SER A 106 -11.72 -4.88 11.66
N ASN A 107 -11.14 -5.75 12.50
CA ASN A 107 -10.31 -5.30 13.62
C ASN A 107 -8.94 -4.99 13.06
N SER A 108 -8.42 -3.82 13.37
CA SER A 108 -7.18 -3.36 12.78
C SER A 108 -6.32 -2.62 13.78
N LYS A 109 -5.02 -2.79 13.64
CA LYS A 109 -4.05 -2.20 14.55
C LYS A 109 -3.30 -1.08 13.84
N ILE A 110 -3.19 0.07 14.49
CA ILE A 110 -2.40 1.19 13.99
C ILE A 110 -0.92 0.81 14.09
N VAL A 111 -0.21 0.82 12.95
CA VAL A 111 1.19 0.40 12.85
C VAL A 111 2.15 1.58 12.69
N TRP A 112 1.67 2.72 12.21
CA TRP A 112 2.44 3.97 12.14
C TRP A 112 1.50 5.17 11.96
N ILE A 113 2.01 6.36 12.30
CA ILE A 113 1.26 7.63 12.23
C ILE A 113 2.00 8.55 11.25
N GLY A 114 1.27 9.17 10.34
CA GLY A 114 1.76 10.21 9.43
C GLY A 114 1.23 11.59 9.82
N SER A 115 1.60 12.63 9.06
CA SER A 115 1.12 13.99 9.28
C SER A 115 -0.40 14.13 9.10
N ASP A 116 -0.98 13.36 8.17
CA ASP A 116 -2.35 13.54 7.70
C ASP A 116 -3.20 12.26 7.84
N GLY A 117 -2.79 11.35 8.71
CA GLY A 117 -3.45 10.06 8.88
C GLY A 117 -2.57 9.00 9.53
N PHE A 118 -2.97 7.75 9.36
CA PHE A 118 -2.29 6.62 9.97
C PHE A 118 -2.40 5.35 9.12
N GLY A 119 -1.39 4.49 9.24
CA GLY A 119 -1.37 3.18 8.62
C GLY A 119 -1.93 2.12 9.56
N VAL A 120 -2.73 1.21 9.02
CA VAL A 120 -3.30 0.09 9.76
C VAL A 120 -2.93 -1.25 9.14
N THR A 121 -2.81 -2.27 9.97
CA THR A 121 -2.80 -3.69 9.56
C THR A 121 -4.14 -4.32 9.92
N PHE A 122 -4.67 -5.18 9.06
CA PHE A 122 -5.89 -5.94 9.30
C PHE A 122 -5.55 -7.20 10.09
N ASP A 123 -6.19 -7.43 11.24
CA ASP A 123 -5.98 -8.65 12.04
C ASP A 123 -6.85 -9.80 11.52
N ARG A 124 -8.10 -9.49 11.14
CA ARG A 124 -9.05 -10.38 10.44
C ARG A 124 -9.98 -9.54 9.59
N LEU A 125 -10.17 -9.93 8.33
CA LEU A 125 -11.26 -9.43 7.50
C LEU A 125 -12.48 -10.31 7.76
N GLN A 126 -13.60 -9.71 8.15
CA GLN A 126 -14.89 -10.38 8.27
C GLN A 126 -15.79 -9.85 7.16
N SER A 127 -16.27 -10.75 6.30
CA SER A 127 -17.47 -10.54 5.50
C SER A 127 -18.61 -11.23 6.25
N ASP A 128 -19.72 -10.53 6.50
CA ASP A 128 -20.91 -11.18 7.03
C ASP A 128 -21.40 -12.21 5.96
N GLU A 129 -21.46 -13.50 6.32
CA GLU A 129 -22.11 -14.58 5.53
C GLU A 129 -23.64 -14.50 5.65
#